data_AF-A0A8S8Y1Y5-F1
#
_entry.id   AF-A0A8S8Y1Y5-F1
#
_cell.length_a   1.000
_cell.length_b   1.000
_cell.length_c   1.000
_cell.angle_alpha   90.00
_cell.angle_beta   90.00
_cell.angle_gamma   90.00
#
_symmetry.space_group_name_H-M   'P 1'
#
loop_
_entity.id
_entity.type
_entity.pdbx_description
1 polymer ?
#
loop_
_entity_poly.entity_id
_entity_poly.type
_entity_poly.pdbx_seq_one_letter_code
_entity_poly.pdbx_strand_id
1 'polypeptide(L)'
;MNNLLVVFKKNHEQVHDGALSTVISTLDKAKQTYGFEFRTVPREEVERDDFMGPEAVIVLGGDGTLTSIAHSVDDQTLVMGVNSHPMDSGGSGSFGFFMGSDPTRFPQDLDHLLRGSCIINTIPRLQAEIMSTSGNIIRSDPALNDLLVANTHQYQPSKYRLRRESNPNYPELDVRQSSSGLLFSTFLGQGAWFRHVVDLSMFEFSDERGK
;
A
#
# COMPACT_ATOMS: atom_id res chain seq x y z
N MET A 1 5.87 -19.12 -10.34
CA MET A 1 5.60 -17.73 -10.73
C MET A 1 5.58 -17.64 -12.24
N ASN A 2 4.38 -17.54 -12.78
CA ASN A 2 4.01 -17.67 -14.18
C ASN A 2 3.36 -16.40 -14.70
N ASN A 3 2.69 -15.60 -13.86
CA ASN A 3 2.03 -14.36 -14.28
C ASN A 3 2.41 -13.17 -13.40
N LEU A 4 2.88 -12.09 -14.02
CA LEU A 4 3.22 -10.83 -13.35
C LEU A 4 2.38 -9.68 -13.88
N LEU A 5 2.03 -8.73 -13.01
CA LEU A 5 1.46 -7.45 -13.41
C LEU A 5 2.46 -6.34 -13.12
N VAL A 6 2.74 -5.49 -14.11
CA VAL A 6 3.51 -4.26 -13.90
C VAL A 6 2.55 -3.08 -13.94
N VAL A 7 2.39 -2.41 -12.81
CA VAL A 7 1.66 -1.15 -12.74
C VAL A 7 2.65 0.00 -12.72
N PHE A 8 2.47 0.99 -13.58
CA PHE A 8 3.37 2.14 -13.64
C PHE A 8 2.61 3.46 -13.65
N LYS A 9 3.17 4.50 -13.03
CA LYS A 9 2.61 5.85 -13.13
C LYS A 9 2.95 6.46 -14.48
N LYS A 10 1.95 6.89 -15.25
CA LYS A 10 2.18 7.64 -16.48
C LYS A 10 2.59 9.08 -16.12
N ASN A 11 3.86 9.40 -16.29
CA ASN A 11 4.40 10.74 -16.03
C ASN A 11 5.00 11.30 -17.32
N HIS A 12 4.99 12.63 -17.47
CA HIS A 12 5.58 13.31 -18.64
C HIS A 12 7.08 13.59 -18.51
N GLU A 13 7.73 13.09 -17.45
CA GLU A 13 9.16 13.29 -17.21
C GLU A 13 9.95 12.08 -17.74
N GLN A 14 11.00 12.36 -18.52
CA GLN A 14 11.82 11.35 -19.19
C GLN A 14 12.44 10.31 -18.26
N VAL A 15 12.68 10.66 -16.99
CA VAL A 15 13.26 9.75 -15.99
C VAL A 15 12.36 8.54 -15.75
N HIS A 16 11.04 8.77 -15.68
CA HIS A 16 10.07 7.68 -15.46
C HIS A 16 9.94 6.78 -16.69
N ASP A 17 10.02 7.35 -17.90
CA ASP A 17 10.02 6.57 -19.14
C ASP A 17 11.29 5.70 -19.25
N GLY A 18 12.44 6.24 -18.86
CA GLY A 18 13.70 5.50 -18.78
C GLY A 18 13.65 4.36 -17.77
N ALA A 19 13.07 4.60 -16.60
CA ALA A 19 12.85 3.57 -15.58
C ALA A 19 11.94 2.45 -16.09
N LEU A 20 10.84 2.80 -16.77
CA LEU A 20 9.91 1.83 -17.35
C LEU A 20 10.58 0.98 -18.41
N SER A 21 11.33 1.60 -19.33
CA SER A 21 12.10 0.89 -20.35
C SER A 21 13.10 -0.11 -19.75
N THR A 22 13.79 0.31 -18.68
CA THR A 22 14.75 -0.55 -17.95
C THR A 22 14.05 -1.75 -17.32
N VAL A 23 12.91 -1.53 -16.67
CA VAL A 23 12.11 -2.60 -16.04
C VAL A 23 11.58 -3.58 -17.08
N ILE A 24 10.98 -3.09 -18.18
CA ILE A 24 10.45 -3.93 -19.26
C ILE A 24 11.57 -4.76 -19.91
N SER A 25 12.69 -4.13 -20.26
CA SER A 25 13.87 -4.82 -20.83
C SER A 25 14.39 -5.94 -19.91
N THR A 26 14.37 -5.69 -18.61
CA THR A 26 14.78 -6.68 -17.60
C THR A 26 13.79 -7.85 -17.54
N LEU A 27 12.49 -7.55 -17.53
CA LEU A 27 11.43 -8.57 -17.54
C LEU A 27 11.46 -9.41 -18.82
N ASP A 28 11.64 -8.80 -19.99
CA ASP A 28 11.73 -9.52 -21.27
C ASP A 28 12.91 -10.49 -21.30
N LYS A 29 14.07 -10.09 -20.77
CA LYS A 29 15.24 -10.98 -20.64
C LYS A 29 14.98 -12.11 -19.65
N ALA A 30 14.41 -11.81 -18.48
CA ALA A 30 14.11 -12.80 -17.46
C ALA A 30 13.04 -13.79 -17.96
N LYS A 31 12.04 -13.33 -18.71
CA LYS A 31 11.00 -14.14 -19.35
C LYS A 31 11.59 -15.23 -20.23
N GLN A 32 12.63 -14.93 -21.01
CA GLN A 32 13.32 -15.94 -21.84
C GLN A 32 13.96 -17.07 -21.02
N THR A 33 14.32 -16.81 -19.76
CA THR A 33 14.99 -17.76 -18.88
C THR A 33 13.99 -18.54 -18.02
N TYR A 34 12.97 -17.86 -17.47
CA TYR A 34 12.05 -18.40 -16.48
C TYR A 34 10.68 -18.80 -17.04
N GLY A 35 10.32 -18.36 -18.25
CA GLY A 35 9.08 -18.76 -18.93
C GLY A 35 7.78 -18.19 -18.35
N PHE A 36 7.83 -17.06 -17.65
CA PHE A 36 6.64 -16.37 -17.16
C PHE A 36 6.06 -15.39 -18.20
N GLU A 37 4.81 -15.00 -18.01
CA GLU A 37 4.13 -13.94 -18.74
C GLU A 37 3.99 -12.69 -17.85
N PHE A 38 4.05 -11.52 -18.47
CA PHE A 38 3.76 -10.27 -17.77
C PHE A 38 3.00 -9.30 -18.67
N ARG A 39 2.23 -8.41 -18.05
CA ARG A 39 1.56 -7.30 -18.74
C ARG A 39 1.79 -6.00 -18.00
N THR A 40 1.68 -4.90 -18.72
CA THR A 40 1.84 -3.55 -18.16
C THR A 40 0.50 -2.81 -18.19
N VAL A 41 0.20 -2.06 -17.12
CA VAL A 41 -1.01 -1.23 -17.02
C VAL A 41 -0.64 0.13 -16.42
N PRO A 42 -1.03 1.24 -17.04
CA PRO A 42 -0.92 2.56 -16.41
C PRO A 42 -1.76 2.60 -15.14
N ARG A 43 -1.23 3.16 -14.05
CA ARG A 43 -1.91 3.29 -12.75
C ARG A 43 -3.33 3.84 -12.88
N GLU A 44 -3.53 4.79 -13.79
CA GLU A 44 -4.80 5.48 -14.02
C GLU A 44 -5.86 4.59 -14.71
N GLU A 45 -5.43 3.50 -15.33
CA GLU A 45 -6.24 2.55 -16.08
C GLU A 45 -6.40 1.21 -15.33
N VAL A 46 -5.86 1.10 -14.11
CA VAL A 46 -5.95 -0.12 -13.31
C VAL A 46 -7.36 -0.33 -12.77
N GLU A 47 -7.89 -1.53 -12.99
CA GLU A 47 -9.16 -2.01 -12.48
C GLU A 47 -8.94 -3.14 -11.44
N ARG A 48 -10.00 -3.53 -10.71
CA ARG A 48 -9.87 -4.64 -9.73
C ARG A 48 -9.58 -5.97 -10.40
N ASP A 49 -10.18 -6.20 -11.56
CA ASP A 49 -10.00 -7.43 -12.33
C ASP A 49 -8.55 -7.61 -12.80
N ASP A 50 -7.76 -6.53 -12.82
CA ASP A 50 -6.35 -6.61 -13.16
C ASP A 50 -5.54 -7.45 -12.15
N PHE A 51 -5.98 -7.47 -10.90
CA PHE A 51 -5.31 -8.20 -9.82
C PHE A 51 -5.73 -9.66 -9.75
N MET A 52 -6.65 -10.10 -10.61
CA MET A 52 -7.09 -11.49 -10.66
C MET A 52 -6.09 -12.32 -11.48
N GLY A 53 -5.26 -13.12 -10.78
CA GLY A 53 -4.39 -14.12 -11.41
C GLY A 53 -2.89 -13.83 -11.47
N PRO A 54 -2.39 -12.58 -11.42
CA PRO A 54 -0.96 -12.34 -11.17
C PRO A 54 -0.53 -12.94 -9.83
N GLU A 55 0.64 -13.58 -9.80
CA GLU A 55 1.25 -14.07 -8.56
C GLU A 55 2.09 -12.97 -7.87
N ALA A 56 2.50 -11.97 -8.64
CA ALA A 56 3.12 -10.75 -8.10
C ALA A 56 2.78 -9.52 -8.96
N VAL A 57 2.67 -8.39 -8.27
CA VAL A 57 2.46 -7.05 -8.84
C VAL A 57 3.71 -6.22 -8.60
N ILE A 58 4.35 -5.78 -9.68
CA ILE A 58 5.48 -4.86 -9.68
C ILE A 58 4.91 -3.45 -9.85
N VAL A 59 5.10 -2.60 -8.84
CA VAL A 59 4.63 -1.21 -8.85
C VAL A 59 5.81 -0.29 -9.14
N LEU A 60 5.86 0.25 -10.35
CA LEU A 60 6.86 1.22 -10.77
C LEU A 60 6.36 2.66 -10.52
N GLY A 61 6.95 3.34 -9.55
CA GLY A 61 6.48 4.68 -9.16
C GLY A 61 7.16 5.18 -7.91
N GLY A 62 6.38 5.81 -7.03
CA GLY A 62 6.76 6.10 -5.64
C GLY A 62 5.67 5.62 -4.68
N ASP A 63 5.78 6.01 -3.41
CA ASP A 63 4.88 5.54 -2.34
C ASP A 63 3.40 5.75 -2.65
N GLY A 64 3.05 6.91 -3.23
CA GLY A 64 1.67 7.22 -3.60
C GLY A 64 1.08 6.31 -4.68
N THR A 65 1.90 5.67 -5.51
CA THR A 65 1.45 4.66 -6.48
C THR A 65 1.24 3.33 -5.76
N LEU A 66 2.20 2.91 -4.93
CA LEU A 66 2.07 1.67 -4.17
C LEU A 66 0.85 1.69 -3.25
N THR A 67 0.62 2.76 -2.50
CA THR A 67 -0.56 2.87 -1.62
C THR A 67 -1.88 2.80 -2.38
N SER A 68 -1.96 3.39 -3.58
CA SER A 68 -3.17 3.30 -4.40
C SER A 68 -3.45 1.89 -4.91
N ILE A 69 -2.39 1.13 -5.21
CA ILE A 69 -2.50 -0.26 -5.66
C ILE A 69 -2.81 -1.19 -4.50
N ALA A 70 -2.27 -0.92 -3.31
CA ALA A 70 -2.54 -1.68 -2.10
C ALA A 70 -4.02 -1.69 -1.66
N HIS A 71 -4.86 -0.78 -2.19
CA HIS A 71 -6.31 -0.81 -1.98
C HIS A 71 -7.03 -1.90 -2.81
N SER A 72 -6.46 -2.27 -3.96
CA SER A 72 -7.11 -3.14 -4.94
C SER A 72 -6.53 -4.56 -4.97
N VAL A 73 -5.31 -4.75 -4.49
CA VAL A 73 -4.65 -6.07 -4.40
C VAL A 73 -5.25 -6.89 -3.26
N ASP A 74 -5.40 -8.20 -3.45
CA ASP A 74 -5.83 -9.15 -2.42
C ASP A 74 -4.75 -9.38 -1.34
N ASP A 75 -4.92 -10.39 -0.48
CA ASP A 75 -3.97 -10.73 0.59
C ASP A 75 -3.00 -11.88 0.24
N GLN A 76 -3.07 -12.40 -0.99
CA GLN A 76 -2.23 -13.51 -1.47
C GLN A 76 -1.16 -13.05 -2.46
N THR A 77 -1.44 -11.99 -3.21
CA THR A 77 -0.58 -11.49 -4.28
C THR A 77 0.59 -10.69 -3.71
N LEU A 78 1.81 -11.04 -4.09
CA LEU A 78 3.01 -10.30 -3.68
C LEU A 78 3.05 -8.92 -4.35
N VAL A 79 3.44 -7.89 -3.62
CA VAL A 79 3.61 -6.54 -4.15
C VAL A 79 5.06 -6.11 -4.01
N MET A 80 5.68 -5.71 -5.13
CA MET A 80 7.06 -5.24 -5.19
C MET A 80 7.10 -3.80 -5.66
N GLY A 81 7.48 -2.87 -4.77
CA GLY A 81 7.71 -1.47 -5.14
C GLY A 81 9.07 -1.26 -5.80
N VAL A 82 9.08 -0.71 -7.02
CA VAL A 82 10.27 -0.24 -7.74
C VAL A 82 10.24 1.28 -7.84
N ASN A 83 11.17 1.97 -7.16
CA ASN A 83 11.25 3.42 -7.15
C ASN A 83 11.72 3.91 -8.53
N SER A 84 10.82 4.52 -9.28
CA SER A 84 11.08 5.00 -10.64
C SER A 84 12.01 6.23 -10.70
N HIS A 85 12.17 6.96 -9.60
CA HIS A 85 13.04 8.14 -9.50
C HIS A 85 13.59 8.21 -8.07
N PRO A 86 14.56 7.32 -7.71
CA PRO A 86 15.15 7.31 -6.38
C PRO A 86 15.91 8.61 -6.13
N MET A 87 15.93 9.05 -4.86
CA MET A 87 16.58 10.29 -4.47
C MET A 87 18.08 10.26 -4.79
N ASP A 88 18.54 11.23 -5.56
CA ASP A 88 19.96 11.42 -5.88
C ASP A 88 20.69 12.27 -4.82
N SER A 89 22.01 12.40 -4.98
CA SER A 89 22.85 13.21 -4.09
C SER A 89 22.52 14.71 -4.12
N GLY A 90 21.79 15.18 -5.14
CA GLY A 90 21.32 16.55 -5.26
C GLY A 90 19.95 16.79 -4.62
N GLY A 91 19.31 15.74 -4.07
CA GLY A 91 17.98 15.81 -3.47
C GLY A 91 16.84 15.76 -4.49
N SER A 92 17.12 15.48 -5.77
CA SER A 92 16.09 15.24 -6.78
C SER A 92 15.59 13.80 -6.69
N GLY A 93 14.28 13.59 -6.82
CA GLY A 93 13.65 12.27 -6.73
C GLY A 93 12.88 12.05 -5.42
N SER A 94 12.58 10.78 -5.12
CA SER A 94 11.78 10.39 -3.96
C SER A 94 12.51 9.37 -3.08
N PHE A 95 12.31 9.47 -1.76
CA PHE A 95 12.87 8.52 -0.79
C PHE A 95 12.30 7.11 -1.01
N GLY A 96 10.98 6.99 -1.17
CA GLY A 96 10.31 5.71 -1.44
C GLY A 96 10.28 4.80 -0.22
N PHE A 97 9.52 5.16 0.81
CA PHE A 97 9.41 4.42 2.07
C PHE A 97 8.95 2.96 1.88
N PHE A 98 8.04 2.71 0.94
CA PHE A 98 7.55 1.36 0.60
C PHE A 98 8.28 0.72 -0.57
N MET A 99 9.27 1.42 -1.15
CA MET A 99 9.90 1.02 -2.39
C MET A 99 11.17 0.21 -2.11
N GLY A 100 11.06 -1.12 -2.16
CA GLY A 100 12.17 -2.03 -1.85
C GLY A 100 13.29 -2.07 -2.90
N SER A 101 12.97 -1.73 -4.15
CA SER A 101 13.86 -1.79 -5.31
C SER A 101 13.92 -0.45 -6.05
N ASP A 102 14.82 -0.35 -7.02
CA ASP A 102 14.92 0.72 -8.03
C ASP A 102 15.38 0.10 -9.37
N PRO A 103 15.36 0.82 -10.51
CA PRO A 103 15.77 0.27 -11.80
C PRO A 103 17.17 -0.34 -11.85
N THR A 104 18.08 0.06 -10.96
CA THR A 104 19.45 -0.47 -10.91
C THR A 104 19.51 -1.81 -10.21
N ARG A 105 18.76 -1.98 -9.10
CA ARG A 105 18.68 -3.23 -8.31
C ARG A 105 17.63 -4.21 -8.81
N PHE A 106 16.68 -3.73 -9.62
CA PHE A 106 15.55 -4.52 -10.10
C PHE A 106 15.94 -5.85 -10.76
N PRO A 107 17.01 -5.98 -11.58
CA PRO A 107 17.38 -7.27 -12.14
C PRO A 107 17.70 -8.34 -11.08
N GLN A 108 18.41 -7.96 -10.02
CA GLN A 108 18.77 -8.88 -8.93
C GLN A 108 17.55 -9.19 -8.07
N ASP A 109 16.76 -8.18 -7.74
CA ASP A 109 15.58 -8.36 -6.90
C ASP A 109 14.48 -9.18 -7.62
N LEU A 110 14.36 -9.03 -8.95
CA LEU A 110 13.50 -9.87 -9.80
C LEU A 110 13.96 -11.32 -9.81
N ASP A 111 15.26 -11.59 -9.90
CA ASP A 111 15.80 -12.96 -9.81
C ASP A 111 15.45 -13.61 -8.46
N HIS A 112 15.58 -12.87 -7.35
CA HIS A 112 15.17 -13.34 -6.03
C HIS A 112 13.65 -13.60 -5.94
N LEU A 113 12.83 -12.72 -6.51
CA LEU A 113 11.37 -12.92 -6.58
C LEU A 113 11.02 -14.20 -7.34
N LEU A 114 11.58 -14.38 -8.54
CA LEU A 114 11.29 -15.51 -9.43
C LEU A 114 11.76 -16.86 -8.84
N ARG A 115 12.85 -16.84 -8.06
CA ARG A 115 13.36 -18.02 -7.33
C ARG A 115 12.65 -18.28 -6.00
N GLY A 116 11.76 -17.38 -5.57
CA GLY A 116 11.10 -17.47 -4.26
C GLY A 116 12.06 -17.26 -3.08
N SER A 117 13.18 -16.57 -3.28
CA SER A 117 14.18 -16.28 -2.24
C SER A 117 14.14 -14.82 -1.74
N CYS A 118 13.12 -14.06 -2.13
CA CYS A 118 12.93 -12.67 -1.68
C CYS A 118 12.45 -12.62 -0.22
N ILE A 119 12.75 -11.52 0.46
CA ILE A 119 12.22 -11.25 1.80
C ILE A 119 10.76 -10.79 1.65
N ILE A 120 9.83 -11.52 2.29
CA ILE A 120 8.40 -11.19 2.28
C ILE A 120 8.07 -10.46 3.58
N ASN A 121 7.71 -9.18 3.44
CA ASN A 121 7.21 -8.38 4.56
C ASN A 121 5.69 -8.42 4.58
N THR A 122 5.11 -8.83 5.71
CA THR A 122 3.65 -8.78 5.91
C THR A 122 3.28 -7.45 6.55
N ILE A 123 2.43 -6.69 5.87
CA ILE A 123 2.02 -5.37 6.30
C ILE A 123 0.52 -5.38 6.65
N PRO A 124 0.12 -4.97 7.86
CA PRO A 124 -1.29 -4.93 8.24
C PRO A 124 -2.05 -3.86 7.44
N ARG A 125 -3.30 -4.16 7.07
CA ARG A 125 -4.25 -3.22 6.48
C ARG A 125 -5.50 -3.11 7.36
N LEU A 126 -6.09 -1.93 7.40
CA LEU A 126 -7.36 -1.68 8.08
C LEU A 126 -8.52 -1.93 7.11
N GLN A 127 -9.50 -2.71 7.53
CA GLN A 127 -10.74 -2.89 6.79
C GLN A 127 -11.92 -2.73 7.74
N ALA A 128 -12.92 -1.95 7.33
CA ALA A 128 -14.16 -1.80 8.08
C ALA A 128 -15.22 -2.73 7.50
N GLU A 129 -15.88 -3.48 8.40
CA GLU A 129 -17.15 -4.14 8.10
C GLU A 129 -18.29 -3.27 8.63
N ILE A 130 -19.18 -2.87 7.73
CA ILE A 130 -20.26 -1.92 7.99
C ILE A 130 -21.57 -2.68 7.87
N MET A 131 -22.24 -2.86 9.01
CA MET A 131 -23.59 -3.39 9.06
C MET A 131 -24.59 -2.23 9.08
N SER A 132 -25.42 -2.13 8.04
CA SER A 132 -26.51 -1.15 8.00
C SER A 132 -27.63 -1.53 8.98
N THR A 133 -28.54 -0.59 9.24
CA THR A 133 -29.76 -0.84 10.01
C THR A 133 -30.70 -1.86 9.36
N SER A 134 -30.58 -2.07 8.04
CA SER A 134 -31.32 -3.11 7.31
C SER A 134 -30.67 -4.49 7.37
N GLY A 135 -29.52 -4.62 8.06
CA GLY A 135 -28.76 -5.87 8.16
C GLY A 135 -27.85 -6.14 6.96
N ASN A 136 -27.69 -5.20 6.02
CA ASN A 136 -26.75 -5.36 4.92
C ASN A 136 -25.32 -5.18 5.44
N ILE A 137 -24.43 -6.10 5.08
CA ILE A 137 -23.01 -6.03 5.42
C ILE A 137 -22.25 -5.55 4.19
N ILE A 138 -21.51 -4.47 4.35
CA ILE A 138 -20.62 -3.88 3.35
C ILE A 138 -19.21 -3.88 3.92
N ARG A 139 -18.21 -4.29 3.14
CA ARG A 139 -16.81 -4.17 3.53
C ARG A 139 -16.18 -3.01 2.78
N SER A 140 -15.43 -2.18 3.49
CA SER A 140 -14.59 -1.17 2.85
C SER A 140 -13.45 -1.86 2.10
N ASP A 141 -12.82 -1.12 1.19
CA ASP A 141 -11.51 -1.54 0.69
C ASP A 141 -10.50 -1.50 1.85
N PRO A 142 -9.52 -2.42 1.85
CA PRO A 142 -8.46 -2.41 2.85
C PRO A 142 -7.58 -1.17 2.68
N ALA A 143 -7.21 -0.53 3.78
CA ALA A 143 -6.40 0.68 3.80
C ALA A 143 -5.04 0.42 4.45
N LEU A 144 -3.96 0.81 3.77
CA LEU A 144 -2.60 0.63 4.28
C LEU A 144 -2.26 1.61 5.42
N ASN A 145 -2.67 2.86 5.26
CA ASN A 145 -2.30 3.95 6.17
C ASN A 145 -3.41 4.23 7.16
N ASP A 146 -4.50 4.83 6.67
CA ASP A 146 -5.54 5.41 7.51
C ASP A 146 -6.94 4.99 7.00
N LEU A 147 -7.87 4.75 7.94
CA LEU A 147 -9.29 4.52 7.69
C LEU A 147 -10.10 5.58 8.46
N LEU A 148 -10.83 6.42 7.71
CA LEU A 148 -11.68 7.47 8.27
C LEU A 148 -13.15 7.04 8.28
N VAL A 149 -13.78 7.11 9.46
CA VAL A 149 -15.24 7.03 9.60
C VAL A 149 -15.77 8.40 9.98
N ALA A 150 -16.51 9.03 9.07
CA ALA A 150 -17.04 10.38 9.26
C ALA A 150 -18.41 10.56 8.57
N ASN A 151 -19.12 11.61 8.97
CA ASN A 151 -20.34 12.06 8.32
C ASN A 151 -20.03 12.46 6.87
N THR A 152 -20.90 12.06 5.94
CA THR A 152 -20.78 12.44 4.52
C THR A 152 -21.05 13.93 4.31
N HIS A 153 -21.80 14.57 5.22
CA HIS A 153 -22.08 16.01 5.17
C HIS A 153 -20.97 16.78 5.87
N GLN A 154 -20.13 17.46 5.10
CA GLN A 154 -18.94 18.18 5.58
C GLN A 154 -19.23 19.26 6.64
N TYR A 155 -20.45 19.79 6.69
CA TYR A 155 -20.87 20.84 7.63
C TYR A 155 -21.56 20.31 8.89
N GLN A 156 -21.68 18.99 9.06
CA GLN A 156 -22.30 18.39 10.24
C GLN A 156 -21.30 17.49 10.99
N PRO A 157 -21.30 17.53 12.33
CA PRO A 157 -20.46 16.63 13.11
C PRO A 157 -20.91 15.18 12.95
N SER A 158 -19.94 14.27 13.03
CA SER A 158 -20.15 12.83 13.17
C SER A 158 -20.56 12.54 14.60
N LYS A 159 -21.72 11.90 14.78
CA LYS A 159 -22.21 11.44 16.10
C LYS A 159 -22.11 9.93 16.16
N TYR A 160 -21.38 9.40 17.14
CA TYR A 160 -21.12 7.97 17.23
C TYR A 160 -20.96 7.51 18.68
N ARG A 161 -21.11 6.20 18.88
CA ARG A 161 -20.76 5.49 20.10
C ARG A 161 -19.56 4.59 19.79
N LEU A 162 -18.42 4.86 20.43
CA LEU A 162 -17.23 4.03 20.29
C LEU A 162 -17.22 2.99 21.41
N ARG A 163 -17.09 1.73 21.02
CA ARG A 163 -16.99 0.59 21.93
C ARG A 163 -15.73 -0.21 21.63
N ARG A 164 -14.99 -0.58 22.67
CA ARG A 164 -13.86 -1.51 22.63
C ARG A 164 -13.94 -2.41 23.85
N GLU A 165 -13.93 -3.72 23.63
CA GLU A 165 -13.84 -4.68 24.73
C GLU A 165 -12.47 -4.58 25.43
N SER A 166 -12.41 -4.95 26.72
CA SER A 166 -11.14 -5.00 27.44
C SER A 166 -10.23 -6.10 26.87
N ASN A 167 -8.94 -5.81 26.78
CA ASN A 167 -7.91 -6.80 26.49
C ASN A 167 -6.71 -6.60 27.45
N PRO A 168 -5.68 -7.48 27.46
CA PRO A 168 -4.55 -7.35 28.38
C PRO A 168 -3.80 -6.01 28.34
N ASN A 169 -3.86 -5.32 27.20
CA ASN A 169 -3.12 -4.08 26.96
C ASN A 169 -3.98 -2.84 27.17
N TYR A 170 -5.30 -2.96 27.08
CA TYR A 170 -6.22 -1.82 27.10
C TYR A 170 -7.55 -2.14 27.80
N PRO A 171 -8.04 -1.27 28.71
CA PRO A 171 -9.33 -1.47 29.37
C PRO A 171 -10.51 -1.33 28.40
N GLU A 172 -11.69 -1.75 28.84
CA GLU A 172 -12.94 -1.50 28.11
C GLU A 172 -13.14 0.02 27.86
N LEU A 173 -13.71 0.36 26.71
CA LEU A 173 -14.10 1.72 26.35
C LEU A 173 -15.54 1.69 25.85
N ASP A 174 -16.42 2.53 26.42
CA ASP A 174 -17.76 2.79 25.88
C ASP A 174 -18.08 4.27 26.05
N VAL A 175 -17.97 5.03 24.96
CA VAL A 175 -18.16 6.49 24.97
C VAL A 175 -19.04 6.94 23.82
N ARG A 176 -19.85 7.98 24.08
CA ARG A 176 -20.57 8.72 23.03
C ARG A 176 -19.81 10.00 22.73
N GLN A 177 -19.56 10.26 21.45
CA GLN A 177 -18.83 11.44 21.00
C GLN A 177 -19.54 12.12 19.83
N SER A 178 -19.22 13.41 19.68
CA SER A 178 -19.61 14.26 18.55
C SER A 178 -18.37 15.04 18.10
N SER A 179 -17.80 14.68 16.95
CA SER A 179 -16.55 15.27 16.43
C SER A 179 -16.55 15.27 14.90
N SER A 180 -15.44 15.64 14.26
CA SER A 180 -15.28 15.54 12.80
C SER A 180 -15.37 14.09 12.31
N GLY A 181 -14.99 13.10 13.13
CA GLY A 181 -15.01 11.68 12.79
C GLY A 181 -14.09 10.86 13.67
N LEU A 182 -13.84 9.62 13.24
CA LEU A 182 -12.89 8.66 13.81
C LEU A 182 -11.83 8.32 12.77
N LEU A 183 -10.56 8.57 13.08
CA LEU A 183 -9.43 8.14 12.28
C LEU A 183 -8.78 6.91 12.93
N PHE A 184 -8.77 5.79 12.22
CA PHE A 184 -8.00 4.61 12.56
C PHE A 184 -6.74 4.61 11.70
N SER A 185 -5.59 4.30 12.28
CA SER A 185 -4.32 4.32 11.56
C SER A 185 -3.50 3.06 11.87
N THR A 186 -2.82 2.52 10.87
CA THR A 186 -1.75 1.55 11.10
C THR A 186 -0.48 2.29 11.53
N PHE A 187 0.55 1.57 11.93
CA PHE A 187 1.86 2.19 12.18
C PHE A 187 2.40 2.96 10.95
N LEU A 188 2.01 2.56 9.75
CA LEU A 188 2.46 3.20 8.51
C LEU A 188 1.81 4.55 8.26
N GLY A 189 0.62 4.79 8.82
CA GLY A 189 -0.05 6.09 8.72
C GLY A 189 0.71 7.24 9.41
N GLN A 190 1.74 6.95 10.23
CA GLN A 190 2.61 7.97 10.83
C GLN A 190 3.38 8.83 9.81
N GLY A 191 3.49 8.37 8.56
CA GLY A 191 4.02 9.13 7.43
C GLY A 191 2.95 9.83 6.59
N ALA A 192 1.68 9.69 6.96
CA ALA A 192 0.50 10.15 6.24
C ALA A 192 -0.37 11.06 7.11
N TRP A 193 -1.70 10.93 7.05
CA TRP A 193 -2.62 11.87 7.71
C TRP A 193 -2.48 11.80 9.23
N PHE A 194 -2.27 10.61 9.81
CA PHE A 194 -2.16 10.43 11.26
C PHE A 194 -1.14 11.38 11.92
N ARG A 195 -0.02 11.66 11.26
CA ARG A 195 1.02 12.60 11.74
C ARG A 195 0.52 14.03 11.97
N HIS A 196 -0.51 14.44 11.26
CA HIS A 196 -1.03 15.80 11.30
C HIS A 196 -2.16 15.99 12.32
N VAL A 197 -2.70 14.91 12.87
CA VAL A 197 -3.83 14.94 13.80
C VAL A 197 -3.45 14.53 15.22
N VAL A 198 -2.27 13.91 15.39
CA VAL A 198 -1.77 13.41 16.67
C VAL A 198 -0.32 13.81 16.85
N ASP A 199 0.03 14.30 18.04
CA ASP A 199 1.43 14.49 18.43
C ASP A 199 2.04 13.14 18.78
N LEU A 200 2.83 12.60 17.84
CA LEU A 200 3.47 11.30 17.98
C LEU A 200 4.48 11.24 19.14
N SER A 201 4.97 12.38 19.63
CA SER A 201 5.86 12.42 20.81
C SER A 201 5.16 11.99 22.09
N MET A 202 3.82 11.95 22.10
CA MET A 202 3.01 11.50 23.23
C MET A 202 2.86 9.97 23.30
N PHE A 203 3.39 9.23 22.32
CA PHE A 203 3.26 7.78 22.23
C PHE A 203 4.64 7.10 22.33
N GLU A 204 4.79 6.18 23.27
CA GLU A 204 5.90 5.22 23.27
C GLU A 204 5.49 4.00 22.43
N PHE A 205 6.09 3.86 21.25
CA PHE A 205 5.95 2.64 20.46
C PHE A 205 6.96 1.62 20.99
N SER A 206 6.48 0.55 21.62
CA SER A 206 7.34 -0.59 21.95
C SER A 206 7.85 -1.21 20.65
N ASP A 207 9.17 -1.23 20.48
CA ASP A 207 9.85 -1.89 19.36
C ASP A 207 9.77 -3.41 19.54
N GLU A 208 8.56 -3.97 19.53
CA GLU A 208 8.34 -5.40 19.36
C GLU A 208 8.47 -5.73 17.87
N ARG A 209 9.66 -5.51 17.32
CA ARG A 209 10.12 -6.27 16.17
C ARG A 209 10.19 -7.72 16.62
N GLY A 210 9.09 -8.44 16.41
CA GLY A 210 9.04 -9.89 16.51
C GLY A 210 10.21 -10.49 15.74
N LYS A 211 10.92 -11.39 16.42
CA LYS A 211 12.01 -12.20 15.87
C LYS A 211 11.57 -12.97 14.63
#